data_AF-A0A1Z8AAL3-F1
#
_entry.id   AF-A0A1Z8AAL3-F1
#
_cell.length_a   1.000
_cell.length_b   1.000
_cell.length_c   1.000
_cell.angle_alpha   90.00
_cell.angle_beta   90.00
_cell.angle_gamma   90.00
#
_symmetry.space_group_name_H-M   'P 1'
#
loop_
_entity.id
_entity.type
_entity.pdbx_description
1 polymer ?
#
loop_
_entity_poly.entity_id
_entity_poly.type
_entity_poly.pdbx_seq_one_letter_code
_entity_poly.pdbx_strand_id
1 'polypeptide(L)'
;MIIRELTLLNTPSLVAILLRTAANGPTTIHMVLAALKLALEQADEQPPVSDTELQRRLKALRVYLVAAQIIDNRDQFQLTARGIDMLAEHPMGFDIDELTSDPAFSAWLQQRLPSKTPEDVRAVAFDSGYGACLNGQEITDNPYPADSADHQIWEGGWCEALDARSD
;
A
#
# COMPACT_ATOMS: atom_id res chain seq x y z
N MET A 1 -5.64 -27.72 12.87
CA MET A 1 -5.46 -27.32 11.46
C MET A 1 -4.78 -25.97 11.48
N ILE A 2 -3.45 -25.96 11.34
CA ILE A 2 -2.64 -24.74 11.46
C ILE A 2 -2.75 -24.00 10.13
N ILE A 3 -3.29 -22.79 10.16
CA ILE A 3 -3.24 -21.83 9.06
C ILE A 3 -1.76 -21.52 8.87
N ARG A 4 -1.09 -22.21 7.94
CA ARG A 4 0.20 -21.76 7.41
C ARG A 4 -0.11 -20.50 6.62
N GLU A 5 -0.06 -19.35 7.28
CA GLU A 5 0.05 -18.09 6.58
C GLU A 5 1.21 -18.22 5.59
N LEU A 6 0.98 -17.81 4.35
CA LEU A 6 1.91 -17.95 3.23
C LEU A 6 3.12 -17.03 3.47
N THR A 7 4.02 -17.44 4.36
CA THR A 7 5.14 -16.64 4.90
C THR A 7 6.04 -16.09 3.80
N LEU A 8 6.17 -16.81 2.67
CA LEU A 8 7.02 -16.43 1.53
C LEU A 8 6.36 -15.46 0.53
N LEU A 9 5.04 -15.26 0.59
CA LEU A 9 4.31 -14.35 -0.31
C LEU A 9 3.94 -13.01 0.34
N ASN A 10 4.44 -12.75 1.54
CA ASN A 10 4.37 -11.41 2.12
C ASN A 10 5.35 -10.46 1.40
N THR A 11 5.11 -9.16 1.54
CA THR A 11 5.93 -8.11 0.91
C THR A 11 7.42 -8.23 1.26
N PRO A 12 7.82 -8.44 2.54
CA PRO A 12 9.23 -8.56 2.90
C PRO A 12 9.93 -9.71 2.17
N SER A 13 9.33 -10.90 2.11
CA SER A 13 9.93 -12.05 1.40
C SER A 13 10.11 -11.80 -0.09
N LEU A 14 9.13 -11.14 -0.73
CA LEU A 14 9.21 -10.77 -2.14
C LEU A 14 10.29 -9.70 -2.40
N VAL A 15 10.45 -8.74 -1.48
CA VAL A 15 11.55 -7.76 -1.55
C VAL A 15 12.89 -8.46 -1.37
N ALA A 16 13.02 -9.34 -0.38
CA ALA A 16 14.25 -10.07 -0.11
C ALA A 16 14.75 -10.85 -1.33
N ILE A 17 13.86 -11.60 -1.99
CA ILE A 17 14.25 -12.39 -3.15
C ILE A 17 14.63 -11.50 -4.34
N LEU A 18 13.96 -10.37 -4.52
CA LEU A 18 14.27 -9.39 -5.56
C LEU A 18 15.68 -8.80 -5.33
N LEU A 19 15.97 -8.34 -4.11
CA LEU A 19 17.25 -7.73 -3.77
C LEU A 19 18.39 -8.73 -3.83
N ARG A 20 18.21 -9.95 -3.32
CA ARG A 20 19.21 -11.02 -3.39
C ARG A 20 19.53 -11.42 -4.83
N THR A 21 18.52 -11.48 -5.69
CA THR A 21 18.73 -11.77 -7.11
C THR A 21 19.54 -10.64 -7.76
N ALA A 22 19.18 -9.38 -7.49
CA ALA A 22 19.91 -8.21 -7.99
C ALA A 22 21.33 -8.05 -7.41
N ALA A 23 21.60 -8.55 -6.20
CA ALA A 23 22.94 -8.56 -5.60
C ALA A 23 23.91 -9.47 -6.37
N ASN A 24 23.40 -10.48 -7.07
CA ASN A 24 24.20 -11.39 -7.89
C ASN A 24 24.49 -10.84 -9.31
N GLY A 25 24.01 -9.64 -9.63
CA GLY A 25 24.25 -8.97 -10.91
C GLY A 25 22.98 -8.45 -11.59
N PRO A 26 23.11 -7.92 -12.83
CA PRO A 26 21.99 -7.41 -13.61
C PRO A 26 20.83 -8.41 -13.68
N THR A 27 19.64 -7.97 -13.25
CA THR A 27 18.49 -8.85 -12.99
C THR A 27 17.23 -8.35 -13.68
N THR A 28 16.37 -9.29 -14.10
CA THR A 28 15.03 -9.01 -14.63
C THR A 28 13.96 -9.60 -13.72
N ILE A 29 12.71 -9.13 -13.86
CA ILE A 29 11.56 -9.72 -13.14
C ILE A 29 11.41 -11.23 -13.44
N HIS A 30 11.74 -11.67 -14.65
CA HIS A 30 11.66 -13.08 -15.00
C HIS A 30 12.66 -13.93 -14.19
N MET A 31 13.88 -13.42 -14.00
CA MET A 31 14.90 -14.08 -13.17
C MET A 31 14.49 -14.11 -11.70
N VAL A 32 13.91 -13.02 -11.18
CA VAL A 32 13.37 -12.99 -9.81
C VAL A 32 12.23 -13.99 -9.62
N LEU A 33 11.32 -14.09 -10.60
CA LEU A 33 10.22 -15.07 -10.56
C LEU A 33 10.77 -16.50 -10.58
N ALA A 34 11.77 -16.79 -11.40
CA ALA A 34 12.41 -18.11 -11.43
C ALA A 34 13.07 -18.44 -10.08
N ALA A 35 13.76 -17.49 -9.46
CA ALA A 35 14.35 -17.65 -8.13
C ALA A 35 13.27 -17.88 -7.06
N LEU A 36 12.15 -17.15 -7.11
CA LEU A 36 11.02 -17.34 -6.21
C LEU A 36 10.41 -18.74 -6.34
N LYS A 37 10.19 -19.21 -7.57
CA LYS A 37 9.66 -20.56 -7.80
C LYS A 37 10.59 -21.63 -7.25
N LEU A 38 11.89 -21.50 -7.48
CA LEU A 38 12.87 -22.42 -6.91
C LEU A 38 12.84 -22.41 -5.37
N ALA A 39 12.71 -21.24 -4.74
CA ALA A 39 12.61 -21.13 -3.29
C ALA A 39 11.33 -21.78 -2.75
N LEU A 40 10.19 -21.59 -3.42
CA LEU A 40 8.91 -22.23 -3.07
C LEU A 40 8.98 -23.75 -3.21
N GLU A 41 9.56 -24.26 -4.30
CA GLU A 41 9.78 -25.69 -4.51
C GLU A 41 10.67 -26.30 -3.42
N GLN A 42 11.75 -25.61 -3.04
CA GLN A 42 12.64 -26.04 -1.95
C GLN A 42 11.95 -26.04 -0.57
N ALA A 43 10.97 -25.16 -0.38
CA ALA A 43 10.17 -25.09 0.84
C ALA A 43 8.98 -26.07 0.86
N ASP A 44 8.78 -26.85 -0.22
CA ASP A 44 7.58 -27.68 -0.44
C ASP A 44 6.28 -26.85 -0.33
N GLU A 45 6.35 -25.60 -0.81
CA GLU A 45 5.23 -24.66 -0.83
C GLU A 45 4.65 -24.54 -2.24
N GLN A 46 3.34 -24.80 -2.36
CA GLN A 46 2.58 -24.53 -3.58
C GLN A 46 1.55 -23.44 -3.28
N PRO A 47 1.89 -22.16 -3.47
CA PRO A 47 0.95 -21.09 -3.21
C PRO A 47 -0.24 -21.17 -4.18
N PRO A 48 -1.45 -20.79 -3.75
CA PRO A 48 -2.65 -20.78 -4.60
C PRO A 48 -2.68 -19.57 -5.56
N VAL A 49 -1.50 -19.11 -6.00
CA VAL A 49 -1.32 -17.87 -6.76
C VAL A 49 -0.64 -18.20 -8.08
N SER A 50 -1.18 -17.67 -9.19
CA SER A 50 -0.62 -17.91 -10.52
C SER A 50 0.70 -17.17 -10.76
N ASP A 51 1.54 -17.69 -11.64
CA ASP A 51 2.78 -17.04 -12.09
C ASP A 51 2.53 -15.60 -12.59
N THR A 52 1.40 -15.36 -13.28
CA THR A 52 1.01 -14.04 -13.77
C THR A 52 0.77 -13.05 -12.62
N GLU A 53 0.12 -13.51 -11.55
CA GLU A 53 -0.14 -12.68 -10.37
C GLU A 53 1.15 -12.40 -9.59
N LEU A 54 2.04 -13.40 -9.43
CA LEU A 54 3.36 -13.20 -8.84
C LEU A 54 4.19 -12.20 -9.65
N GLN A 55 4.20 -12.32 -10.97
CA GLN A 55 4.88 -11.38 -11.86
C GLN A 55 4.32 -9.96 -11.72
N ARG A 56 3.00 -9.81 -11.58
CA ARG A 56 2.35 -8.51 -11.34
C ARG A 56 2.80 -7.89 -10.02
N ARG A 57 2.83 -8.66 -8.94
CA ARG A 57 3.31 -8.20 -7.62
C ARG A 57 4.77 -7.78 -7.66
N LEU A 58 5.65 -8.58 -8.26
CA LEU A 58 7.07 -8.24 -8.41
C LEU A 58 7.28 -6.97 -9.24
N LYS A 59 6.51 -6.80 -10.33
CA LYS A 59 6.53 -5.56 -11.12
C LYS A 59 6.09 -4.35 -10.30
N ALA A 60 5.04 -4.48 -9.49
CA ALA A 60 4.59 -3.40 -8.61
C ALA A 60 5.67 -3.04 -7.58
N LEU A 61 6.26 -4.03 -6.91
CA LEU A 61 7.37 -3.83 -5.96
C LEU A 61 8.56 -3.13 -6.59
N ARG A 62 8.95 -3.52 -7.82
CA ARG A 62 10.03 -2.83 -8.56
C ARG A 62 9.77 -1.34 -8.70
N VAL A 63 8.52 -0.91 -8.93
CA VAL A 63 8.19 0.51 -9.06
C VAL A 63 8.48 1.27 -7.77
N TYR A 64 8.14 0.72 -6.61
CA TYR A 64 8.44 1.31 -5.30
C TYR A 64 9.96 1.33 -5.04
N LEU A 65 10.66 0.24 -5.31
CA LEU A 65 12.11 0.14 -5.08
C LEU A 65 12.93 1.07 -5.99
N VAL A 66 12.48 1.30 -7.23
CA VAL A 66 13.06 2.32 -8.11
C VAL A 66 12.85 3.71 -7.55
N ALA A 67 11.64 4.01 -7.07
CA ALA A 67 11.32 5.32 -6.52
C ALA A 67 12.11 5.64 -5.24
N ALA A 68 12.31 4.63 -4.38
CA ALA A 68 13.15 4.73 -3.19
C ALA A 68 14.65 4.64 -3.48
N GLN A 69 15.05 4.56 -4.76
CA GLN A 69 16.44 4.45 -5.20
C GLN A 69 17.18 3.25 -4.60
N ILE A 70 16.48 2.15 -4.29
CA ILE A 70 17.04 0.88 -3.85
C ILE A 70 17.64 0.12 -5.03
N ILE A 71 16.99 0.22 -6.19
CA ILE A 71 17.45 -0.33 -7.47
C ILE A 71 17.42 0.75 -8.54
N ASP A 72 18.19 0.57 -9.60
CA ASP A 72 18.13 1.46 -10.75
C ASP A 72 16.88 1.25 -11.63
N ASN A 73 16.57 2.23 -12.48
CA ASN A 73 15.41 2.20 -13.37
C ASN A 73 15.72 1.60 -14.76
N ARG A 74 16.41 0.46 -14.81
CA ARG A 74 16.66 -0.28 -16.06
C ARG A 74 15.86 -1.58 -16.10
N ASP A 75 15.54 -2.08 -17.29
CA ASP A 75 14.83 -3.35 -17.43
C ASP A 75 15.64 -4.52 -16.85
N GLN A 76 16.95 -4.50 -17.07
CA GLN A 76 17.93 -5.23 -16.27
C GLN A 76 18.43 -4.32 -15.15
N PHE A 77 17.81 -4.43 -13.98
CA PHE A 77 18.09 -3.60 -12.83
C PHE A 77 19.20 -4.20 -11.95
N GLN A 78 19.89 -3.31 -11.22
CA GLN A 78 20.88 -3.65 -10.21
C GLN A 78 20.62 -2.86 -8.92
N LEU A 79 21.16 -3.34 -7.80
CA LEU A 79 21.17 -2.60 -6.55
C LEU A 79 21.96 -1.29 -6.71
N THR A 80 21.47 -0.22 -6.11
CA THR A 80 22.26 1.00 -5.87
C THR A 80 23.11 0.82 -4.60
N ALA A 81 23.96 1.80 -4.26
CA ALA A 81 24.64 1.81 -2.97
C ALA A 81 23.66 1.69 -1.79
N ARG A 82 22.59 2.49 -1.81
CA ARG A 82 21.52 2.43 -0.80
C ARG A 82 20.84 1.06 -0.76
N GLY A 83 20.64 0.40 -1.91
CA GLY A 83 20.06 -0.93 -1.94
C GLY A 83 20.97 -2.02 -1.39
N ILE A 84 22.29 -1.87 -1.52
CA ILE A 84 23.27 -2.75 -0.90
C ILE A 84 23.20 -2.60 0.62
N ASP A 85 23.20 -1.37 1.13
CA ASP A 85 23.12 -1.07 2.57
C ASP A 85 21.80 -1.61 3.15
N MET A 86 20.68 -1.34 2.47
CA MET A 86 19.36 -1.81 2.88
C MET A 86 19.26 -3.34 2.92
N LEU A 87 19.88 -4.05 1.97
CA LEU A 87 19.93 -5.52 2.00
C LEU A 87 20.80 -6.05 3.15
N ALA A 88 21.86 -5.34 3.51
CA ALA A 88 22.72 -5.71 4.63
C ALA A 88 22.00 -5.51 5.98
N GLU A 89 21.24 -4.41 6.12
CA GLU A 89 20.44 -4.11 7.31
C GLU A 89 19.20 -5.02 7.43
N HIS A 90 18.54 -5.32 6.31
CA HIS A 90 17.31 -6.10 6.24
C HIS A 90 17.49 -7.36 5.35
N PRO A 91 18.25 -8.37 5.80
CA PRO A 91 18.56 -9.55 4.97
C PRO A 91 17.33 -10.41 4.63
N MET A 92 16.24 -10.28 5.39
CA MET A 92 14.95 -10.94 5.15
C MET A 92 13.95 -10.06 4.38
N GLY A 93 14.41 -8.91 3.85
CA GLY A 93 13.55 -7.91 3.24
C GLY A 93 12.83 -7.06 4.28
N PHE A 94 11.98 -6.17 3.78
CA PHE A 94 11.29 -5.14 4.55
C PHE A 94 9.96 -4.80 3.90
N ASP A 95 9.05 -4.19 4.66
CA ASP A 95 7.80 -3.66 4.14
C ASP A 95 8.00 -2.29 3.46
N ILE A 96 7.18 -1.97 2.47
CA ILE A 96 7.28 -0.69 1.74
C ILE A 96 7.13 0.51 2.67
N ASP A 97 6.38 0.37 3.77
CA ASP A 97 6.20 1.41 4.77
C ASP A 97 7.52 1.77 5.49
N GLU A 98 8.50 0.86 5.56
CA GLU A 98 9.82 1.18 6.14
C GLU A 98 10.57 2.23 5.30
N LEU A 99 10.24 2.34 4.01
CA LEU A 99 10.80 3.34 3.12
C LEU A 99 10.20 4.74 3.32
N THR A 100 9.08 4.89 4.05
CA THR A 100 8.42 6.20 4.25
C THR A 100 9.21 7.13 5.17
N SER A 101 10.23 6.61 5.85
CA SER A 101 11.21 7.39 6.58
C SER A 101 12.03 8.33 5.66
N ASP A 102 12.11 8.02 4.37
CA ASP A 102 12.71 8.88 3.35
C ASP A 102 11.69 9.92 2.83
N PRO A 103 11.94 11.23 3.04
CA PRO A 103 11.04 12.29 2.58
C PRO A 103 10.79 12.28 1.07
N ALA A 104 11.79 11.91 0.27
CA ALA A 104 11.66 11.90 -1.19
C ALA A 104 10.72 10.77 -1.65
N PHE A 105 10.88 9.58 -1.05
CA PHE A 105 9.99 8.45 -1.32
C PHE A 105 8.56 8.72 -0.81
N SER A 106 8.43 9.29 0.39
CA SER A 106 7.13 9.65 0.97
C SER A 106 6.35 10.63 0.09
N ALA A 107 7.00 11.70 -0.39
CA ALA A 107 6.38 12.65 -1.32
C ALA A 107 5.99 11.99 -2.65
N TRP A 108 6.83 11.09 -3.19
CA TRP A 108 6.52 10.33 -4.40
C TRP A 108 5.31 9.40 -4.19
N LEU A 109 5.21 8.76 -3.03
CA LEU A 109 4.12 7.85 -2.69
C LEU A 109 2.79 8.61 -2.61
N GLN A 110 2.79 9.78 -1.97
CA GLN A 110 1.62 10.67 -1.88
C GLN A 110 1.10 11.13 -3.25
N GLN A 111 1.97 11.32 -4.24
CA GLN A 111 1.57 11.72 -5.61
C GLN A 111 0.97 10.57 -6.43
N ARG A 112 1.23 9.31 -6.05
CA ARG A 112 0.88 8.10 -6.83
C ARG A 112 -0.17 7.23 -6.20
N LEU A 113 -0.33 7.30 -4.89
CA LEU A 113 -1.61 6.98 -4.31
C LEU A 113 -2.61 7.89 -5.03
N PRO A 114 -3.66 7.37 -5.70
CA PRO A 114 -4.78 8.23 -6.03
C PRO A 114 -5.09 8.98 -4.74
N SER A 115 -5.26 10.30 -4.77
CA SER A 115 -5.76 11.05 -3.62
C SER A 115 -7.02 10.35 -3.13
N LYS A 116 -6.83 9.42 -2.21
CA LYS A 116 -7.78 8.50 -1.62
C LYS A 116 -7.31 8.45 -0.19
N THR A 117 -7.50 9.58 0.47
CA THR A 117 -7.98 9.56 1.83
C THR A 117 -9.43 9.04 1.74
N PRO A 118 -9.73 7.81 2.19
CA PRO A 118 -11.12 7.43 2.50
C PRO A 118 -11.69 8.32 3.61
N GLU A 119 -10.80 8.96 4.38
CA GLU A 119 -11.12 10.04 5.32
C GLU A 119 -11.66 11.28 4.61
N ASP A 120 -11.25 11.66 3.40
CA ASP A 120 -11.64 12.97 2.83
C ASP A 120 -13.09 13.00 2.33
N VAL A 121 -13.61 11.94 1.70
CA VAL A 121 -15.00 11.96 1.22
C VAL A 121 -15.98 11.74 2.37
N ARG A 122 -15.63 10.86 3.32
CA ARG A 122 -16.46 10.60 4.50
C ARG A 122 -16.39 11.74 5.52
N ALA A 123 -15.22 12.34 5.74
CA ALA A 123 -15.09 13.51 6.60
C ALA A 123 -15.75 14.73 5.96
N VAL A 124 -15.67 14.96 4.65
CA VAL A 124 -16.34 16.12 4.05
C VAL A 124 -17.86 16.06 4.20
N ALA A 125 -18.49 14.91 3.94
CA ALA A 125 -19.94 14.78 4.15
C ALA A 125 -20.30 14.87 5.64
N PHE A 126 -19.52 14.23 6.52
CA PHE A 126 -19.74 14.24 7.96
C PHE A 126 -19.54 15.64 8.58
N ASP A 127 -18.41 16.29 8.31
CA ASP A 127 -18.07 17.64 8.77
C ASP A 127 -19.04 18.69 8.20
N SER A 128 -19.50 18.49 6.96
CA SER A 128 -20.56 19.31 6.36
C SER A 128 -21.88 19.18 7.14
N GLY A 129 -22.27 17.97 7.54
CA GLY A 129 -23.46 17.73 8.37
C GLY A 129 -23.33 18.29 9.77
N TYR A 130 -22.18 18.08 10.40
CA TYR A 130 -21.83 18.62 11.70
C TYR A 130 -21.88 20.16 11.69
N GLY A 131 -21.25 20.79 10.68
CA GLY A 131 -21.29 22.23 10.46
C GLY A 131 -22.69 22.77 10.17
N ALA A 132 -23.50 22.05 9.40
CA ALA A 132 -24.88 22.43 9.11
C ALA A 132 -25.73 22.51 10.38
N CYS A 133 -25.61 21.53 11.28
CA CYS A 133 -26.27 21.54 12.59
C CYS A 133 -25.81 22.74 13.44
N LEU A 134 -24.49 22.99 13.53
CA LEU A 134 -23.96 24.14 14.26
C LEU A 134 -24.46 25.48 13.71
N ASN A 135 -24.67 25.56 12.40
CA ASN A 135 -25.21 26.74 11.72
C ASN A 135 -26.75 26.85 11.78
N GLY A 136 -27.42 25.89 12.43
CA GLY A 136 -28.87 25.89 12.62
C GLY A 136 -29.68 25.44 11.39
N GLN A 137 -29.06 24.75 10.44
CA GLN A 137 -29.75 24.12 9.32
C GLN A 137 -30.51 22.87 9.78
N GLU A 138 -31.62 22.56 9.13
CA GLU A 138 -32.43 21.39 9.45
C GLU A 138 -31.84 20.13 8.80
N ILE A 139 -32.11 18.96 9.37
CA ILE A 139 -31.62 17.68 8.81
C ILE A 139 -32.14 17.42 7.38
N THR A 140 -33.28 18.02 7.02
CA THR A 140 -33.86 17.96 5.67
C THR A 140 -33.12 18.83 4.65
N ASP A 141 -32.20 19.69 5.09
CA ASP A 141 -31.34 20.51 4.23
C ASP A 141 -30.12 19.73 3.69
N ASN A 142 -30.10 18.41 3.88
CA ASN A 142 -29.05 17.53 3.38
C ASN A 142 -28.88 17.67 1.86
N PRO A 143 -27.70 18.08 1.35
CA PRO A 143 -27.48 18.31 -0.07
C PRO A 143 -27.30 17.01 -0.89
N TYR A 144 -27.19 15.85 -0.23
CA TYR A 144 -26.91 14.57 -0.87
C TYR A 144 -28.21 13.77 -1.16
N PRO A 145 -28.27 13.01 -2.28
CA PRO A 145 -29.41 12.15 -2.59
C PRO A 145 -29.68 11.10 -1.50
N ALA A 146 -30.95 10.87 -1.16
CA ALA A 146 -31.36 9.98 -0.06
C ALA A 146 -30.89 8.52 -0.17
N ASP A 147 -30.56 8.05 -1.37
CA ASP A 147 -30.04 6.71 -1.65
C ASP A 147 -28.51 6.63 -1.70
N SER A 148 -27.82 7.72 -1.36
CA SER A 148 -26.36 7.78 -1.38
C SER A 148 -25.74 7.50 -0.01
N ALA A 149 -24.51 6.95 -0.01
CA ALA A 149 -23.74 6.78 1.22
C ALA A 149 -23.41 8.13 1.89
N ASP A 150 -23.19 9.18 1.09
CA ASP A 150 -22.86 10.52 1.59
C ASP A 150 -24.04 11.15 2.35
N HIS A 151 -25.29 10.83 1.97
CA HIS A 151 -26.48 11.25 2.69
C HIS A 151 -26.50 10.70 4.13
N GLN A 152 -26.26 9.40 4.30
CA GLN A 152 -26.20 8.77 5.63
C GLN A 152 -25.06 9.31 6.48
N ILE A 153 -23.93 9.62 5.87
CA ILE A 153 -22.74 10.15 6.56
C ILE A 153 -22.98 11.59 7.02
N TRP A 154 -23.59 12.43 6.18
CA TRP A 154 -23.96 13.81 6.53
C TRP A 154 -24.99 13.85 7.67
N GLU A 155 -26.01 13.00 7.63
CA GLU A 155 -26.98 12.87 8.73
C GLU A 155 -26.30 12.44 10.04
N GLY A 156 -25.33 11.52 9.95
CA GLY A 156 -24.52 11.12 11.09
C GLY A 156 -23.78 12.29 11.74
N GLY A 157 -23.15 13.15 10.93
CA GLY A 157 -22.47 14.35 11.43
C GLY A 157 -23.44 15.38 12.04
N TRP A 158 -24.60 15.58 11.43
CA TRP A 158 -25.63 16.50 11.93
C TRP A 158 -26.18 16.06 13.30
N CYS A 159 -26.48 14.76 13.45
CA CYS A 159 -26.96 14.18 14.72
C CYS A 159 -25.89 14.27 15.82
N GLU A 160 -24.62 13.97 15.50
CA GLU A 160 -23.52 14.09 16.47
C GLU A 160 -23.40 15.52 17.01
N ALA A 161 -23.49 16.53 16.14
CA ALA A 161 -23.49 17.94 16.55
C ALA A 161 -24.71 18.32 17.40
N LEU A 162 -25.87 17.69 17.18
CA LEU A 162 -27.08 17.93 17.98
C LEU A 162 -26.93 17.33 19.38
N ASP A 163 -26.41 16.12 19.47
CA ASP A 163 -26.14 15.43 20.73
C ASP A 163 -25.09 16.22 21.55
N ALA A 164 -23.99 16.64 20.91
CA ALA A 164 -22.96 17.46 21.53
C ALA A 164 -23.42 18.86 22.00
N ARG A 165 -24.56 19.36 21.49
CA ARG A 165 -25.19 20.62 21.95
C ARG A 165 -26.18 20.42 23.09
N SER A 166 -26.60 19.18 23.32
CA SER A 166 -27.61 18.81 24.30
C SER A 166 -27.01 18.40 25.65
N ASP A 167 -25.68 18.20 25.70
CA ASP A 167 -24.84 18.06 26.90
C ASP A 167 -24.31 19.42 27.41
#